data_AF-A0A2V2CS93-F1
#
_entry.id   AF-A0A2V2CS93-F1
#
_cell.length_a   1.000
_cell.length_b   1.000
_cell.length_c   1.000
_cell.angle_alpha   90.00
_cell.angle_beta   90.00
_cell.angle_gamma   90.00
#
_symmetry.space_group_name_H-M   'P 1'
#
loop_
_entity.id
_entity.type
_entity.pdbx_description
1 polymer ?
#
loop_
_entity_poly.entity_id
_entity_poly.type
_entity_poly.pdbx_seq_one_letter_code
_entity_poly.pdbx_strand_id
1 'polypeptide(L)'
;MKMTNDEYREYSKRHAPRTHVVKNIINAFWVGGLICCIGQLFFSIYSAAGLDQQAAGTAESITLVLIGAALTGLGIYDDIAKVAGAGTLVPITGFANSVVAPALEFKTEERVIITPSQKCRCFRRVC
;
A
#
# COMPACT_ATOMS: atom_id res chain seq x y z
N MET A 1 -19.19 18.26 -26.53
CA MET A 1 -17.87 18.10 -27.20
C MET A 1 -17.59 16.60 -27.29
N LYS A 2 -17.70 15.98 -28.48
CA LYS A 2 -17.31 14.56 -28.68
C LYS A 2 -15.85 14.58 -29.13
N MET A 3 -14.92 14.47 -28.19
CA MET A 3 -13.51 14.30 -28.54
C MET A 3 -13.31 12.93 -29.18
N THR A 4 -12.57 12.90 -30.27
CA THR A 4 -12.16 11.67 -30.95
C THR A 4 -11.21 10.88 -30.02
N ASN A 5 -11.20 9.54 -30.09
CA ASN A 5 -10.35 8.71 -29.21
C ASN A 5 -8.87 9.15 -29.24
N ASP A 6 -8.35 9.54 -30.40
CA ASP A 6 -6.97 10.02 -30.56
C ASP A 6 -6.71 11.38 -29.87
N GLU A 7 -7.60 12.36 -30.02
CA GLU A 7 -7.49 13.65 -29.33
C GLU A 7 -7.56 13.48 -27.80
N TYR A 8 -8.36 12.52 -27.32
CA TYR A 8 -8.44 12.19 -25.90
C TYR A 8 -7.14 11.57 -25.38
N ARG A 9 -6.50 10.69 -26.16
CA ARG A 9 -5.18 10.12 -25.80
C ARG A 9 -4.10 11.18 -25.75
N GLU A 10 -4.11 12.13 -26.68
CA GLU A 10 -3.12 13.20 -26.70
C GLU A 10 -3.34 14.21 -25.58
N TYR A 11 -4.59 14.57 -25.30
CA TYR A 11 -4.98 15.36 -24.13
C TYR A 11 -4.56 14.68 -22.82
N SER A 12 -4.83 13.37 -22.68
CA SER A 12 -4.42 12.57 -21.53
C SER A 12 -2.89 12.52 -21.38
N LYS A 13 -2.14 12.29 -22.46
CA LYS A 13 -0.67 12.29 -22.44
C LYS A 13 -0.07 13.64 -22.05
N ARG A 14 -0.69 14.75 -22.45
CA ARG A 14 -0.25 16.10 -22.09
C ARG A 14 -0.50 16.44 -20.62
N HIS A 15 -1.44 15.76 -19.97
CA HIS A 15 -1.76 15.97 -18.54
C HIS A 15 -1.22 14.87 -17.63
N ALA A 16 -0.66 13.80 -18.18
CA ALA A 16 0.02 12.77 -17.40
C ALA A 16 1.32 13.34 -16.80
N PRO A 17 1.52 13.28 -15.47
CA PRO A 17 2.76 13.72 -14.85
C PRO A 17 3.93 12.90 -15.39
N ARG A 18 5.04 13.57 -15.75
CA ARG A 18 6.27 12.86 -16.15
C ARG A 18 6.93 12.26 -14.92
N THR A 19 6.68 10.97 -14.68
CA THR A 19 7.35 10.24 -13.60
C THR A 19 8.69 9.69 -14.09
N HIS A 20 9.70 9.68 -13.22
CA HIS A 20 10.98 9.04 -13.50
C HIS A 20 10.83 7.52 -13.39
N VAL A 21 10.29 6.90 -14.44
CA VAL A 21 9.95 5.47 -14.49
C VAL A 21 11.11 4.57 -14.04
N VAL A 22 12.32 4.81 -14.54
CA VAL A 22 13.51 4.01 -14.20
C VAL A 22 13.87 4.09 -12.71
N LYS A 23 13.82 5.30 -12.12
CA LYS A 23 14.13 5.49 -10.69
C LYS A 23 13.09 4.78 -9.81
N ASN A 24 11.82 4.85 -10.20
CA ASN A 24 10.74 4.19 -9.47
C ASN A 24 10.82 2.67 -9.57
N ILE A 25 11.21 2.13 -10.73
CA ILE A 25 11.40 0.68 -10.93
C ILE A 25 12.53 0.17 -10.03
N ILE A 26 13.68 0.86 -10.02
CA ILE A 26 14.82 0.45 -9.18
C ILE A 26 14.38 0.48 -7.71
N ASN A 27 13.77 1.56 -7.25
CA ASN A 27 13.35 1.66 -5.86
C ASN A 27 12.29 0.61 -5.48
N ALA A 28 11.35 0.33 -6.39
CA ALA A 28 10.34 -0.68 -6.20
C ALA A 28 10.93 -2.09 -6.10
N PHE A 29 11.94 -2.40 -6.91
CA PHE A 29 12.61 -3.70 -6.90
C PHE A 29 13.36 -3.94 -5.59
N TRP A 30 14.14 -2.96 -5.11
CA TRP A 30 14.89 -3.09 -3.85
C TRP A 30 13.97 -3.24 -2.66
N VAL A 31 12.91 -2.42 -2.56
CA VAL A 31 12.00 -2.47 -1.41
C VAL A 31 11.14 -3.73 -1.45
N GLY A 32 10.59 -4.10 -2.61
CA GLY A 32 9.83 -5.34 -2.76
C GLY A 32 10.69 -6.57 -2.49
N GLY A 33 11.92 -6.60 -2.99
CA GLY A 33 12.88 -7.68 -2.74
C GLY A 33 13.24 -7.80 -1.26
N LEU A 34 13.48 -6.68 -0.57
CA LEU A 34 13.77 -6.68 0.86
C LEU A 34 12.60 -7.23 1.68
N ILE A 35 11.36 -6.85 1.34
CA ILE A 35 10.16 -7.37 1.99
C ILE A 35 10.02 -8.88 1.77
N CYS A 36 10.28 -9.38 0.56
CA CYS A 36 10.28 -10.82 0.27
C CYS A 36 11.37 -11.56 1.06
N CYS A 37 12.57 -11.00 1.19
CA CYS A 37 13.62 -11.60 2.03
C CYS A 37 13.21 -11.69 3.50
N ILE A 38 12.50 -10.68 4.02
CA ILE A 38 11.95 -10.69 5.38
C ILE A 38 10.86 -11.77 5.51
N GLY A 39 9.97 -11.90 4.52
CA GLY A 39 8.96 -12.98 4.50
C GLY A 39 9.61 -14.36 4.52
N GLN A 40 10.63 -14.56 3.69
CA GLN A 40 11.37 -15.82 3.64
C GLN A 40 12.10 -16.13 4.96
N LEU A 41 12.60 -15.10 5.67
CA LEU A 41 13.17 -15.26 7.00
C LEU A 41 12.11 -15.74 8.01
N PHE A 42 10.92 -15.14 8.02
CA PHE A 42 9.81 -15.61 8.86
C PHE A 42 9.41 -17.04 8.52
N PHE A 43 9.29 -17.36 7.24
CA PHE A 43 9.01 -18.72 6.78
C PHE A 43 10.06 -19.71 7.28
N SER A 44 11.35 -19.40 7.15
CA SER A 44 12.43 -20.24 7.68
C SER A 44 12.38 -20.40 9.20
N ILE A 45 12.01 -19.37 9.96
CA ILE A 45 11.83 -19.46 11.42
C ILE A 45 10.68 -20.42 11.76
N TYR A 46 9.53 -20.29 11.08
CA TYR A 46 8.38 -21.16 11.31
C TYR A 46 8.66 -22.61 10.89
N SER A 47 9.34 -22.81 9.75
CA SER A 47 9.78 -24.14 9.33
C SER A 47 10.80 -24.75 10.30
N ALA A 48 11.73 -23.95 10.83
CA ALA A 48 12.68 -24.40 11.84
C ALA A 48 12.01 -24.71 13.19
N ALA A 49 10.91 -24.05 13.50
CA ALA A 49 10.07 -24.36 14.67
C ALA A 49 9.24 -25.65 14.51
N GLY A 50 9.35 -26.35 13.36
CA GLY A 50 8.70 -27.63 13.11
C GLY A 50 7.27 -27.52 12.57
N LEU A 51 6.85 -26.35 12.08
CA LEU A 51 5.57 -26.22 11.39
C LEU A 51 5.62 -26.87 10.00
N ASP A 52 4.51 -27.53 9.64
CA ASP A 52 4.28 -27.99 8.28
C ASP A 52 4.40 -26.83 7.27
N GLN A 53 4.79 -27.14 6.03
CA GLN A 53 5.05 -26.13 5.01
C GLN A 53 3.83 -25.24 4.72
N GLN A 54 2.61 -25.80 4.76
CA GLN A 54 1.38 -25.02 4.62
C GLN A 54 1.12 -24.13 5.84
N ALA A 55 1.35 -24.64 7.04
CA ALA A 55 1.18 -23.90 8.28
C ALA A 55 2.20 -22.75 8.39
N ALA A 56 3.46 -22.98 8.00
CA ALA A 56 4.52 -21.98 7.99
C ALA A 56 4.22 -20.84 7.02
N GLY A 57 3.72 -21.14 5.81
CA GLY A 57 3.31 -20.12 4.84
C GLY A 57 2.12 -19.29 5.34
N THR A 58 1.15 -19.94 5.98
CA THR A 58 0.01 -19.25 6.59
C THR A 58 0.46 -18.32 7.73
N ALA A 59 1.35 -18.80 8.61
CA ALA A 59 1.90 -18.02 9.72
C ALA A 59 2.74 -16.82 9.23
N GLU A 60 3.54 -17.01 8.19
CA GLU A 60 4.32 -15.96 7.54
C GLU A 60 3.43 -14.85 6.98
N SER A 61 2.42 -15.21 6.19
CA SER A 61 1.48 -14.27 5.61
C SER A 61 0.69 -13.50 6.67
N ILE A 62 0.20 -14.18 7.73
CA ILE A 62 -0.49 -13.52 8.84
C ILE A 62 0.43 -12.51 9.55
N THR A 63 1.68 -12.90 9.79
CA THR A 63 2.66 -12.06 10.50
C THR A 63 3.00 -10.81 9.69
N LEU A 64 3.22 -10.94 8.38
CA LEU A 64 3.46 -9.79 7.50
C LEU A 64 2.26 -8.85 7.42
N VAL A 65 1.04 -9.38 7.35
CA VAL A 65 -0.18 -8.56 7.38
C VAL A 65 -0.31 -7.81 8.70
N LEU A 66 -0.04 -8.48 9.83
CA LEU A 66 -0.14 -7.89 11.16
C LEU A 66 0.90 -6.78 11.36
N ILE A 67 2.14 -7.00 10.94
CA ILE A 67 3.20 -5.98 10.94
C ILE A 67 2.83 -4.82 10.02
N GLY A 68 2.35 -5.10 8.81
CA GLY A 68 1.89 -4.07 7.87
C GLY A 68 0.75 -3.22 8.43
N ALA A 69 -0.24 -3.86 9.06
CA ALA A 69 -1.35 -3.19 9.72
C ALA A 69 -0.90 -2.33 10.90
N ALA A 70 0.01 -2.83 11.74
CA ALA A 70 0.57 -2.09 12.86
C ALA A 70 1.37 -0.86 12.40
N LEU A 71 2.25 -1.03 11.40
CA LEU A 71 3.03 0.08 10.82
C LEU A 71 2.15 1.11 10.13
N THR A 72 1.04 0.69 9.50
CA THR A 72 0.03 1.59 8.92
C THR A 72 -0.70 2.37 10.01
N GLY A 73 -1.10 1.70 11.10
CA GLY A 73 -1.72 2.34 12.27
C GLY A 73 -0.82 3.37 12.95
N LEU A 74 0.50 3.19 12.90
CA LEU A 74 1.49 4.15 13.40
C LEU A 74 1.82 5.28 12.40
N GLY A 75 1.32 5.22 11.17
CA GLY A 75 1.59 6.20 10.11
C GLY A 75 2.97 6.09 9.46
N ILE A 76 3.82 5.17 9.91
CA ILE A 76 5.19 4.98 9.40
C ILE A 76 5.15 4.30 8.02
N TYR A 77 4.18 3.39 7.80
CA TYR A 77 4.07 2.66 6.54
C TYR A 77 3.79 3.59 5.36
N ASP A 78 2.94 4.61 5.54
CA ASP A 78 2.61 5.57 4.48
C ASP A 78 3.81 6.40 4.02
N ASP A 79 4.70 6.78 4.93
CA ASP A 79 5.91 7.53 4.56
C ASP A 79 6.94 6.64 3.86
N ILE A 80 7.10 5.40 4.29
CA ILE A 80 7.92 4.41 3.58
C ILE A 80 7.32 4.14 2.19
N ALA A 81 6.00 4.02 2.08
CA ALA A 81 5.31 3.76 0.83
C ALA A 81 5.43 4.91 -0.18
N LYS A 82 5.43 6.16 0.27
CA LYS A 82 5.67 7.32 -0.61
C LYS A 82 7.07 7.30 -1.23
N VAL A 83 8.07 6.83 -0.48
CA VAL A 83 9.45 6.74 -0.96
C VAL A 83 9.62 5.51 -1.85
N ALA A 84 9.15 4.36 -1.41
CA ALA A 84 9.28 3.08 -2.11
C ALA A 84 8.39 2.93 -3.36
N GLY A 85 7.29 3.70 -3.42
CA GLY A 85 6.35 3.69 -4.52
C GLY A 85 5.68 2.33 -4.69
N ALA A 86 5.74 1.76 -5.90
CA ALA A 86 5.09 0.49 -6.21
C ALA A 86 5.64 -0.70 -5.42
N GLY A 87 6.88 -0.64 -4.91
CA GLY A 87 7.53 -1.76 -4.23
C GLY A 87 6.91 -2.16 -2.90
N THR A 88 6.22 -1.25 -2.22
CA THR A 88 5.47 -1.51 -0.98
C THR A 88 4.00 -1.86 -1.23
N LEU A 89 3.51 -1.70 -2.47
CA LEU A 89 2.13 -2.01 -2.84
C LEU A 89 1.99 -3.44 -3.38
N VAL A 90 3.03 -3.98 -4.04
CA VAL A 90 3.03 -5.32 -4.62
C VAL A 90 3.02 -6.45 -3.56
N PRO A 91 3.77 -6.38 -2.44
CA PRO A 91 3.74 -7.40 -1.40
C PRO A 91 2.44 -7.40 -0.57
N ILE A 92 2.21 -8.46 0.21
CA ILE A 92 1.01 -8.60 1.06
C ILE A 92 0.86 -7.46 2.10
N THR A 93 1.95 -6.77 2.44
CA THR A 93 1.95 -5.59 3.30
C THR A 93 1.22 -4.40 2.65
N GLY A 94 1.25 -4.28 1.31
CA GLY A 94 0.50 -3.29 0.55
C GLY A 94 -1.00 -3.51 0.60
N PHE A 95 -1.42 -4.78 0.55
CA PHE A 95 -2.81 -5.16 0.80
C PHE A 95 -3.25 -4.74 2.20
N ALA A 96 -2.45 -5.04 3.24
CA ALA A 96 -2.76 -4.62 4.62
C ALA A 96 -2.94 -3.09 4.74
N ASN A 97 -2.04 -2.30 4.14
CA ASN A 97 -2.17 -0.84 4.12
C ASN A 97 -3.46 -0.37 3.45
N SER A 98 -3.82 -0.96 2.30
CA SER A 98 -5.04 -0.59 1.55
C SER A 98 -6.33 -0.87 2.31
N VAL A 99 -6.32 -1.82 3.26
CA VAL A 99 -7.46 -2.15 4.12
C VAL A 99 -7.46 -1.30 5.38
N VAL A 100 -6.29 -1.07 5.99
CA VAL A 100 -6.16 -0.40 7.28
C VAL A 100 -6.25 1.13 7.16
N ALA A 101 -5.68 1.73 6.12
CA ALA A 101 -5.74 3.17 5.88
C ALA A 101 -7.18 3.72 5.82
N PRO A 102 -8.11 3.17 5.00
CA PRO A 102 -9.49 3.65 5.01
C PRO A 102 -10.17 3.38 6.36
N ALA A 103 -9.90 2.25 7.02
CA ALA A 103 -10.48 1.94 8.33
C ALA A 103 -10.09 2.97 9.41
N LEU A 104 -8.85 3.47 9.38
CA LEU A 104 -8.39 4.55 10.26
C LEU A 104 -9.02 5.90 9.91
N GLU A 105 -9.19 6.18 8.62
CA GLU A 105 -9.84 7.41 8.15
C GLU A 105 -11.31 7.45 8.59
N PHE A 106 -12.07 6.36 8.42
CA PHE A 106 -13.45 6.25 8.88
C PHE A 106 -13.59 6.40 10.40
N LYS A 107 -12.67 5.83 11.20
CA LYS A 107 -12.67 6.02 12.67
C LYS A 107 -12.42 7.49 13.05
N THR A 108 -11.59 8.19 12.27
CA THR A 108 -11.33 9.61 12.47
C THR A 108 -12.55 10.44 12.09
N GLU A 109 -13.23 10.09 10.99
CA GLU A 109 -14.47 10.72 10.57
C GLU A 109 -15.59 10.53 11.60
N GLU A 110 -15.73 9.36 12.25
CA GLU A 110 -16.74 9.11 13.29
C GLU A 110 -16.63 10.07 14.50
N ARG A 111 -15.40 10.38 14.92
CA ARG A 111 -15.10 11.42 15.93
C ARG A 111 -15.45 12.82 15.43
N VAL A 112 -15.46 13.04 14.12
CA VAL A 112 -15.88 14.30 13.52
C VAL A 112 -17.39 14.33 13.32
N ILE A 113 -18.14 13.25 13.13
CA ILE A 113 -19.62 13.30 12.95
C ILE A 113 -20.33 13.82 14.22
N ILE A 114 -19.78 13.60 15.41
CA ILE A 114 -20.24 14.25 16.67
C ILE A 114 -19.98 15.77 16.71
N THR A 115 -19.25 16.33 15.74
CA THR A 115 -18.94 17.77 15.61
C THR A 115 -19.32 18.26 14.20
N PRO A 116 -20.33 19.12 14.00
CA PRO A 116 -21.03 19.29 12.72
C PRO A 116 -20.28 20.09 11.62
N SER A 117 -18.98 19.84 11.36
CA SER A 117 -18.24 20.56 10.32
C SER A 117 -17.21 19.67 9.64
N GLN A 118 -17.11 19.80 8.30
CA GLN A 118 -16.04 19.28 7.40
C GLN A 118 -16.36 18.09 6.47
N LYS A 119 -17.63 17.74 6.22
CA LYS A 119 -17.98 16.67 5.24
C LYS A 119 -17.67 17.00 3.76
N CYS A 120 -17.18 18.19 3.43
CA CYS A 120 -16.99 18.62 2.03
C CYS A 120 -15.54 18.57 1.49
N ARG A 121 -14.51 18.26 2.29
CA ARG A 121 -13.11 18.38 1.83
C ARG A 121 -12.38 17.05 1.54
N CYS A 122 -12.79 15.92 2.13
CA CYS A 122 -12.06 14.65 1.99
C CYS A 122 -12.36 13.84 0.72
N PHE A 123 -13.58 13.88 0.20
CA PHE A 123 -13.95 13.02 -0.95
C PHE A 123 -13.17 13.35 -2.25
N ARG A 124 -12.51 14.51 -2.32
CA ARG A 124 -11.75 14.93 -3.51
C ARG A 124 -10.32 14.38 -3.58
N ARG A 125 -9.85 13.63 -2.57
CA ARG A 125 -8.46 13.11 -2.55
C ARG A 125 -8.34 11.63 -2.87
N VAL A 126 -9.46 10.93 -3.04
CA VAL A 126 -9.53 9.47 -3.19
C VAL A 126 -10.03 9.03 -4.58
N CYS A 127 -10.38 9.96 -5.47
CA CYS A 127 -10.63 9.69 -6.90
C CYS A 127 -9.68 10.48 -7.79
#